data_AF-A0A8H5LH13-F1
#
_entry.id   AF-A0A8H5LH13-F1
#
_cell.length_a   1.000
_cell.length_b   1.000
_cell.length_c   1.000
_cell.angle_alpha   90.00
_cell.angle_beta   90.00
_cell.angle_gamma   90.00
#
_symmetry.space_group_name_H-M   'P 1'
#
loop_
_entity.id
_entity.type
_entity.pdbx_description
1 polymer ?
#
loop_
_entity_poly.entity_id
_entity_poly.type
_entity_poly.pdbx_seq_one_letter_code
_entity_poly.pdbx_strand_id
1 'polypeptide(L)'
;MSTNFLAPKSKIMISGPVKEYSSPVASGNIVTRYFCNNCGSAIAHGSSMIPDLQALQTGNFPDFAKVKIEHELYVKDRWTGLGPIPGAVQVDAMPNLDFIQRAKDLEKAE
;
A
#
# COMPACT_ATOMS: atom_id res chain seq x y z
N MET A 1 0.29 11.49 -1.16
CA MET A 1 -0.75 10.49 -1.48
C MET A 1 -0.09 9.34 -2.21
N SER A 2 -0.46 8.10 -1.92
CA SER A 2 -0.01 6.93 -2.70
C SER A 2 -1.21 6.05 -3.05
N THR A 3 -1.14 5.38 -4.20
CA THR A 3 -2.03 4.28 -4.55
C THR A 3 -1.30 2.98 -4.31
N ASN A 4 -1.96 2.01 -3.65
CA ASN A 4 -1.28 0.81 -3.20
C ASN A 4 -2.11 -0.44 -3.54
N PHE A 5 -1.43 -1.51 -3.93
CA PHE A 5 -1.99 -2.85 -4.07
C PHE A 5 -1.31 -3.77 -3.06
N LEU A 6 -2.10 -4.45 -2.23
CA LEU A 6 -1.56 -5.33 -1.20
C LEU A 6 -1.46 -6.74 -1.76
N ALA A 7 -0.28 -7.34 -1.70
CA ALA A 7 -0.04 -8.69 -2.21
C ALA A 7 0.90 -9.49 -1.29
N PRO A 8 0.84 -10.84 -1.33
CA PRO A 8 1.77 -11.70 -0.61
C PRO A 8 3.22 -11.43 -1.00
N LYS A 9 4.08 -11.24 -0.01
CA LYS A 9 5.51 -10.97 -0.22
C LYS A 9 6.19 -12.09 -1.01
N SER A 10 5.74 -13.33 -0.84
CA SER A 10 6.24 -14.50 -1.57
C SER A 10 5.94 -14.49 -3.07
N LYS A 11 5.00 -13.65 -3.53
CA LYS A 11 4.61 -13.52 -4.95
C LYS A 11 5.24 -12.28 -5.61
N ILE A 12 6.08 -11.54 -4.89
CA ILE A 12 6.65 -10.28 -5.36
C ILE A 12 8.14 -10.46 -5.59
N MET A 13 8.60 -10.09 -6.78
CA MET A 13 10.00 -9.96 -7.13
C MET A 13 10.27 -8.50 -7.53
N ILE A 14 11.21 -7.84 -6.86
CA ILE A 14 11.65 -6.48 -7.19
C ILE A 14 13.11 -6.56 -7.63
N SER A 15 13.38 -6.20 -8.88
CA SER A 15 14.72 -6.18 -9.47
C SER A 15 15.16 -4.77 -9.82
N GLY A 16 16.48 -4.53 -9.82
CA GLY A 16 17.08 -3.24 -10.19
C GLY A 16 17.72 -2.51 -9.00
N PRO A 17 18.11 -1.23 -9.18
CA PRO A 17 18.82 -0.47 -8.16
C PRO A 17 17.84 0.01 -7.07
N VAL A 18 17.52 -0.87 -6.12
CA VAL A 18 16.56 -0.59 -5.03
C VAL A 18 17.29 -0.24 -3.73
N LYS A 19 16.77 0.76 -3.02
CA LYS A 19 17.13 1.06 -1.63
C LYS A 19 15.91 0.93 -0.73
N GLU A 20 16.18 0.70 0.55
CA GLU A 20 15.16 0.65 1.59
C GLU A 20 15.43 1.65 2.72
N TYR A 21 14.36 2.12 3.34
CA TYR A 21 14.40 2.96 4.53
C TYR A 21 13.31 2.53 5.52
N SER A 22 13.72 2.15 6.72
CA SER A 22 12.84 1.68 7.79
C SER A 22 12.74 2.71 8.91
N SER A 23 11.52 3.02 9.34
CA SER A 23 11.26 3.97 10.43
C SER A 23 10.03 3.56 11.24
N PRO A 24 10.00 3.81 12.56
CA PRO A 24 8.78 3.65 13.34
C PRO A 24 7.70 4.66 12.89
N VAL A 25 6.44 4.25 12.96
CA VAL A 25 5.28 5.14 12.79
C VAL A 25 4.55 5.35 14.12
N ALA A 26 3.53 6.22 14.14
CA ALA A 26 2.80 6.58 15.35
C ALA A 26 2.24 5.39 16.14
N SER A 27 1.94 4.27 15.47
CA SER A 27 1.47 3.04 16.12
C SER A 27 2.58 2.18 16.74
N GLY A 28 3.85 2.60 16.66
CA GLY A 28 5.02 1.82 17.08
C GLY A 28 5.47 0.76 16.07
N ASN A 29 4.68 0.48 15.03
CA ASN A 29 5.07 -0.42 13.96
C ASN A 29 6.23 0.15 13.14
N ILE A 30 7.09 -0.72 12.61
CA ILE A 30 8.09 -0.34 11.63
C ILE A 30 7.46 -0.37 10.25
N VAL A 31 7.62 0.71 9.49
CA VAL A 31 7.32 0.77 8.06
C VAL A 31 8.63 0.83 7.29
N THR A 32 8.79 -0.08 6.34
CA THR A 32 9.94 -0.13 5.42
C THR A 32 9.49 0.36 4.06
N ARG A 33 10.14 1.39 3.54
CA ARG A 33 9.87 1.96 2.21
C ARG A 33 10.94 1.46 1.24
N TYR A 34 10.51 1.00 0.07
CA TYR A 34 11.36 0.54 -1.02
C TYR A 34 11.25 1.52 -2.18
N PHE A 35 12.39 1.98 -2.71
CA PHE A 35 12.42 2.99 -3.77
C PHE A 35 13.63 2.81 -4.70
N CYS A 36 13.51 3.34 -5.91
CA CYS A 36 14.60 3.35 -6.89
C CYS A 36 15.72 4.28 -6.40
N ASN A 37 16.94 3.76 -6.28
CA ASN A 37 18.12 4.51 -5.90
C ASN A 37 18.47 5.63 -6.90
N ASN A 38 18.11 5.46 -8.17
CA ASN A 38 18.54 6.39 -9.21
C ASN A 38 17.62 7.61 -9.33
N CYS A 39 16.31 7.41 -9.22
CA CYS A 39 15.31 8.48 -9.42
C CYS A 39 14.44 8.78 -8.20
N GLY A 40 14.56 8.00 -7.12
CA GLY A 40 13.76 8.18 -5.91
C GLY A 40 12.31 7.70 -5.99
N SER A 41 11.86 7.20 -7.15
CA SER A 41 10.49 6.69 -7.31
C SER A 41 10.20 5.57 -6.32
N ALA A 42 9.10 5.70 -5.58
CA ALA A 42 8.69 4.71 -4.61
C ALA A 42 8.07 3.49 -5.29
N ILE A 43 8.43 2.30 -4.80
CA ILE A 43 8.11 1.02 -5.41
C ILE A 43 7.14 0.25 -4.52
N ALA A 44 7.41 0.18 -3.21
CA ALA A 44 6.59 -0.58 -2.28
C ALA A 44 6.77 -0.12 -0.83
N HIS A 45 5.87 -0.56 0.04
CA HIS A 45 5.94 -0.45 1.49
C HIS A 45 5.74 -1.81 2.16
N GLY A 46 6.57 -2.13 3.14
CA GLY A 46 6.37 -3.23 4.10
C GLY A 46 6.00 -2.67 5.47
N SER A 47 5.35 -3.48 6.30
CA SER A 47 5.08 -3.11 7.70
C SER A 47 5.25 -4.31 8.62
N SER A 48 5.82 -4.08 9.81
CA SER A 48 5.89 -5.08 10.87
C SER A 48 4.50 -5.56 11.33
N MET A 49 3.44 -4.80 11.08
CA MET A 49 2.06 -5.21 11.36
C MET A 49 1.61 -6.38 10.48
N ILE A 50 2.16 -6.49 9.27
CA ILE A 50 1.75 -7.45 8.24
C ILE A 50 2.97 -8.03 7.53
N PRO A 51 3.81 -8.82 8.24
CA PRO A 51 5.14 -9.22 7.74
C PRO A 51 5.10 -10.04 6.44
N ASP A 52 3.99 -10.76 6.19
CA ASP A 52 3.83 -11.61 5.01
C ASP A 52 3.26 -10.87 3.79
N LEU A 53 2.85 -9.61 3.94
CA LEU A 53 2.27 -8.80 2.88
C LEU A 53 3.17 -7.61 2.56
N GLN A 54 3.03 -7.13 1.33
CA GLN A 54 3.75 -5.97 0.83
C GLN A 54 2.76 -5.11 0.03
N ALA A 55 2.74 -3.82 0.33
CA ALA A 55 1.96 -2.85 -0.41
C ALA A 55 2.80 -2.34 -1.60
N LEU A 56 2.45 -2.73 -2.82
CA LEU A 56 3.07 -2.21 -4.05
C LEU A 56 2.51 -0.84 -4.36
N GLN A 57 3.36 0.16 -4.60
CA GLN A 57 2.89 1.48 -5.03
C GLN A 57 2.58 1.46 -6.52
N THR A 58 1.30 1.58 -6.85
CA THR A 58 0.80 1.32 -8.21
C THR A 58 0.89 2.50 -9.15
N GLY A 59 1.15 3.71 -8.63
CA GLY A 59 1.19 4.93 -9.45
C GLY A 59 2.28 4.95 -10.54
N ASN A 60 3.29 4.08 -10.42
CA ASN A 60 4.36 3.96 -11.41
C ASN A 60 4.14 2.84 -12.44
N PHE A 61 3.03 2.10 -12.33
CA PHE A 61 2.78 0.90 -13.14
C PHE A 61 1.52 1.08 -14.00
N PRO A 62 1.63 1.13 -15.34
CA PRO A 62 0.50 1.42 -16.22
C PRO A 62 -0.62 0.39 -16.14
N ASP A 63 -0.29 -0.86 -15.79
CA ASP A 63 -1.27 -1.96 -15.69
C ASP A 63 -2.33 -1.72 -14.62
N PHE A 64 -2.03 -0.89 -13.62
CA PHE A 64 -2.97 -0.56 -12.54
C PHE A 64 -3.92 0.60 -12.89
N ALA A 65 -3.76 1.25 -14.03
CA ALA A 65 -4.60 2.39 -14.43
C ALA A 65 -6.10 2.03 -14.55
N LYS A 66 -6.42 0.74 -14.73
CA LYS A 66 -7.80 0.24 -14.85
C LYS A 66 -8.31 -0.44 -13.58
N VAL A 67 -7.48 -0.56 -12.55
CA VAL A 67 -7.86 -1.22 -11.29
C VAL A 67 -8.65 -0.22 -10.44
N LYS A 68 -9.84 -0.62 -10.01
CA LYS A 68 -10.70 0.20 -9.16
C LYS A 68 -10.07 0.40 -7.78
N ILE A 69 -10.15 1.62 -7.26
CA ILE A 69 -9.76 1.91 -5.89
C ILE A 69 -10.93 1.54 -4.98
N GLU A 70 -10.72 0.54 -4.12
CA GLU A 70 -11.75 0.06 -3.20
C GLU A 70 -11.74 0.80 -1.86
N HIS A 71 -10.58 1.37 -1.46
CA HIS A 71 -10.40 1.99 -0.14
C HIS A 71 -9.59 3.27 -0.22
N GLU A 72 -10.04 4.29 0.50
CA GLU A 72 -9.30 5.51 0.78
C GLU A 72 -8.96 5.54 2.27
N LEU A 73 -7.66 5.55 2.57
CA LEU A 73 -7.15 5.60 3.94
C LEU A 73 -6.75 7.03 4.30
N TYR A 74 -6.91 7.39 5.58
CA TYR A 74 -6.55 8.70 6.14
C TYR A 74 -7.33 9.87 5.53
N VAL A 75 -8.63 9.70 5.28
CA VAL A 75 -9.45 10.72 4.58
C VAL A 75 -9.56 12.05 5.34
N LYS A 76 -9.44 12.04 6.68
CA LYS A 76 -9.32 13.27 7.49
C LYS A 76 -8.12 14.16 7.10
N ASP A 77 -7.06 13.58 6.52
CA ASP A 77 -5.86 14.28 6.09
C ASP A 77 -5.78 14.40 4.55
N ARG A 78 -6.92 14.20 3.85
CA ARG A 78 -6.98 14.24 2.38
C ARG A 78 -6.47 15.58 1.86
N TRP A 79 -5.69 15.53 0.78
CA TRP A 79 -5.31 16.73 0.05
C TRP A 79 -6.56 17.42 -0.53
N THR A 80 -6.77 18.67 -0.15
CA THR A 80 -8.00 19.44 -0.45
C THR A 80 -8.28 19.66 -1.94
N GLY A 81 -7.29 19.46 -2.81
CA GLY A 81 -7.46 19.50 -4.26
C GLY A 81 -8.11 18.25 -4.87
N LEU A 82 -8.36 17.21 -4.08
CA LEU A 82 -8.94 15.95 -4.55
C LEU A 82 -10.29 15.67 -3.88
N GLY A 83 -11.26 15.25 -4.69
CA GLY A 83 -12.54 14.75 -4.21
C GLY A 83 -12.47 13.31 -3.71
N PRO A 84 -13.49 12.82 -2.99
CA PRO A 84 -13.63 11.42 -2.65
C PRO A 84 -13.76 10.55 -3.91
N ILE A 85 -13.26 9.32 -3.83
CA ILE A 85 -13.38 8.34 -4.91
C ILE A 85 -14.78 7.70 -4.84
N PRO A 86 -15.61 7.81 -5.89
CA PRO A 86 -16.96 7.23 -5.87
C PRO A 86 -16.93 5.72 -5.60
N GLY A 87 -17.68 5.30 -4.59
CA GLY A 87 -17.83 3.88 -4.22
C GLY A 87 -16.64 3.27 -3.48
N ALA A 88 -15.58 4.04 -3.18
CA ALA A 88 -14.52 3.58 -2.29
C ALA A 88 -14.95 3.71 -0.82
N VAL A 89 -14.58 2.73 -0.01
CA VAL A 89 -14.73 2.80 1.45
C VAL A 89 -13.72 3.82 1.98
N GLN A 90 -14.19 4.78 2.77
CA GLN A 90 -13.38 5.88 3.29
C GLN A 90 -13.15 5.69 4.79
N VAL A 91 -11.89 5.72 5.22
CA VAL A 91 -11.51 5.56 6.64
C VAL A 91 -10.46 6.57 7.05
N ASP A 92 -10.48 6.98 8.32
CA ASP A 92 -9.58 8.01 8.87
C ASP A 92 -8.20 7.49 9.29
N ALA A 93 -8.02 6.18 9.33
CA ALA A 93 -6.78 5.51 9.71
C ALA A 93 -6.65 4.16 9.02
N MET A 94 -5.46 3.54 9.13
CA MET A 94 -5.27 2.15 8.73
C MET A 94 -6.27 1.26 9.50
N PRO A 95 -7.11 0.48 8.80
CA PRO A 95 -8.01 -0.46 9.46
C PRO A 95 -7.24 -1.51 10.27
N ASN A 96 -7.89 -2.11 11.26
CA ASN A 96 -7.30 -3.19 12.07
C ASN A 96 -7.04 -4.46 11.22
N LEU A 97 -6.37 -5.46 11.81
CA LEU A 97 -5.96 -6.69 11.13
C LEU A 97 -7.14 -7.45 10.47
N ASP A 98 -8.37 -7.29 10.96
CA ASP A 98 -9.57 -7.95 10.41
C ASP A 98 -9.84 -7.54 8.95
N PHE A 99 -9.52 -6.29 8.60
CA PHE A 99 -9.59 -5.78 7.24
C PHE A 99 -8.60 -6.50 6.30
N ILE A 100 -7.40 -6.77 6.82
CA ILE A 100 -6.32 -7.42 6.08
C ILE A 100 -6.59 -8.92 5.96
N GLN A 101 -7.17 -9.52 6.99
CA GLN A 101 -7.61 -10.91 6.96
C GLN A 101 -8.66 -11.12 5.86
N ARG A 102 -9.63 -10.21 5.74
CA ARG A 102 -10.62 -10.26 4.65
C ARG A 102 -9.99 -10.15 3.26
N ALA A 103 -8.94 -9.34 3.08
CA ALA A 103 -8.19 -9.28 1.82
C ALA A 103 -7.46 -10.60 1.53
N LYS A 104 -6.83 -11.22 2.54
CA LYS A 104 -6.20 -12.55 2.43
C LYS A 104 -7.22 -13.66 2.14
N ASP A 105 -8.43 -13.54 2.64
CA ASP A 105 -9.49 -14.54 2.47
C ASP A 105 -10.08 -14.50 1.05
N LEU A 106 -10.10 -13.32 0.40
CA LEU A 106 -10.52 -13.16 -1.00
C LEU A 106 -9.54 -13.81 -1.98
N GLU A 107 -8.23 -13.78 -1.72
CA GLU A 107 -7.22 -14.47 -2.54
C GLU A 107 -7.32 -16.00 -2.49
N LYS A 108 -7.97 -16.57 -1.47
CA LYS A 108 -8.14 -18.04 -1.32
C LYS A 108 -9.46 -18.57 -1.89
N ALA A 109 -10.33 -17.68 -2.36
CA ALA A 109 -11.63 -18.04 -2.92
C ALA A 109 -11.58 -18.31 -4.43
N GLU A 110 -10.40 -18.22 -5.05
CA GLU A 110 -10.07 -18.60 -6.43
C GLU A 110 -9.14 -19.83 -6.46
#